data_AF-A0A9X2LRK6-F1
#
_entry.id   AF-A0A9X2LRK6-F1
#
_cell.length_a   1.000
_cell.length_b   1.000
_cell.length_c   1.000
_cell.angle_alpha   90.00
_cell.angle_beta   90.00
_cell.angle_gamma   90.00
#
_symmetry.space_group_name_H-M   'P 1'
#
loop_
_entity.id
_entity.type
_entity.pdbx_description
1 polymer ?
#
loop_
_entity_poly.entity_id
_entity_poly.type
_entity_poly.pdbx_seq_one_letter_code
_entity_poly.pdbx_strand_id
1 'polypeptide(L)'
;MEDVLAVYARPYAPARPMACMDGKPFEPEEAFALAQSLETHHTPEHGAWLNIAETELSALTRQCLDRRIGDLDALNTELSAWQNATNTDQRQVDWQFTTHDARIKLCHLYPKH
;
A
#
# COMPACT_ATOMS: atom_id res chain seq x y z
N MET A 1 -12.97 -9.74 25.63
CA MET A 1 -12.90 -9.35 24.22
C MET A 1 -13.12 -7.86 24.21
N GLU A 2 -12.02 -7.10 24.28
CA GLU A 2 -12.10 -5.65 24.34
C GLU A 2 -12.75 -5.13 23.06
N ASP A 3 -13.69 -4.21 23.23
CA ASP A 3 -14.52 -3.69 22.16
C ASP A 3 -13.67 -2.80 21.24
N VAL A 4 -13.10 -3.41 20.20
CA VAL A 4 -12.23 -2.76 19.21
C VAL A 4 -12.95 -1.60 18.51
N LEU A 5 -14.28 -1.62 18.44
CA LEU A 5 -15.07 -0.52 17.86
C LEU A 5 -15.03 0.75 18.74
N ALA A 6 -14.80 0.61 20.05
CA ALA A 6 -14.66 1.75 20.95
C ALA A 6 -13.37 2.56 20.68
N VAL A 7 -12.35 1.96 20.05
CA VAL A 7 -11.13 2.66 19.62
C VAL A 7 -11.40 3.56 18.41
N TYR A 8 -12.23 3.08 17.47
CA TYR A 8 -12.67 3.86 16.30
C TYR A 8 -13.71 4.93 16.63
N ALA A 9 -14.39 4.83 17.77
CA ALA A 9 -15.37 5.82 18.23
C ALA A 9 -14.76 6.96 19.07
N ARG A 10 -13.44 6.98 19.29
CA ARG A 10 -12.80 8.04 20.07
C ARG A 10 -12.78 9.34 19.25
N PRO A 11 -13.22 10.47 19.84
CA PRO A 11 -13.09 11.75 19.17
C PRO A 11 -11.62 12.04 18.91
N TYR A 12 -11.31 12.43 17.67
CA TYR A 12 -9.98 12.82 17.24
C TYR A 12 -9.38 13.86 18.20
N ALA A 13 -8.25 13.53 18.82
CA ALA A 13 -7.55 14.38 19.78
C ALA A 13 -6.22 14.86 19.17
N PRO A 14 -6.10 16.13 18.74
CA PRO A 14 -4.89 16.64 18.09
C PRO A 14 -3.66 16.65 19.00
N ALA A 15 -3.85 16.56 20.32
CA ALA A 15 -2.76 16.47 21.31
C ALA A 15 -2.19 15.04 21.48
N ARG A 16 -2.80 14.02 20.85
CA ARG A 16 -2.37 12.61 20.93
C ARG A 16 -2.54 11.91 19.57
N PRO A 17 -1.56 12.02 18.66
CA PRO A 17 -1.61 11.30 17.40
C PRO A 17 -1.50 9.79 17.67
N MET A 18 -2.51 9.04 17.25
CA MET A 18 -2.48 7.58 17.23
C MET A 18 -2.07 7.16 15.82
N ALA A 19 -0.93 6.50 15.67
CA ALA A 19 -0.57 5.87 14.41
C ALA A 19 -1.15 4.46 14.39
N CYS A 20 -2.13 4.22 13.53
CA CYS A 20 -2.67 2.89 13.27
C CYS A 20 -2.04 2.36 11.99
N MET A 21 -1.13 1.38 12.13
CA MET A 21 -0.68 0.55 11.01
C MET A 21 -1.38 -0.81 11.17
N ASP A 22 -2.13 -1.23 10.16
CA ASP A 22 -2.86 -2.51 10.12
C ASP A 22 -3.84 -2.78 11.27
N GLY A 23 -4.51 -1.75 11.79
CA GLY A 23 -5.59 -1.88 12.77
C GLY A 23 -5.14 -2.26 14.19
N LYS A 24 -3.83 -2.36 14.44
CA LYS A 24 -3.27 -2.56 15.78
C LYS A 24 -2.87 -1.21 16.38
N PRO A 25 -3.39 -0.83 17.56
CA PRO A 25 -2.96 0.39 18.23
C PRO A 25 -1.55 0.20 18.80
N PHE A 26 -0.68 1.17 18.55
CA PHE A 26 0.65 1.26 19.18
C PHE A 26 0.62 2.30 20.30
N GLU A 27 1.43 2.07 21.33
CA GLU A 27 1.64 3.10 22.35
C GLU A 27 2.33 4.32 21.72
N PRO A 28 2.08 5.56 22.21
CA PRO A 28 2.54 6.78 21.55
C PRO A 28 4.05 6.84 21.31
N GLU A 29 4.85 6.29 22.22
CA GLU A 29 6.30 6.23 22.10
C GLU A 29 6.75 5.30 20.96
N GLU A 30 6.12 4.13 20.85
CA GLU A 30 6.39 3.15 19.79
C GLU A 30 5.94 3.69 18.43
N ALA A 31 4.74 4.29 18.36
CA ALA A 31 4.24 4.95 17.17
C ALA A 31 5.18 6.04 16.67
N PHE A 32 5.71 6.87 17.57
CA PHE A 32 6.64 7.95 17.22
C PHE A 32 8.01 7.43 16.79
N ALA A 33 8.52 6.37 17.41
CA ALA A 33 9.76 5.71 17.00
C ALA A 33 9.63 5.10 15.60
N LEU A 34 8.52 4.42 15.33
CA LEU A 34 8.21 3.86 14.01
C LEU A 34 8.03 4.97 12.95
N ALA A 35 7.32 6.05 13.28
CA ALA A 35 7.14 7.16 12.35
C ALA A 35 8.47 7.82 11.94
N GLN A 36 9.43 7.91 12.88
CA GLN A 36 10.75 8.48 12.60
C GLN A 36 11.66 7.55 11.77
N SER A 37 11.40 6.25 11.74
CA SER A 37 12.18 5.32 10.92
C SER A 37 11.70 5.24 9.47
N LEU A 38 10.55 5.84 9.15
CA LEU A 38 9.99 5.85 7.80
C LEU A 38 10.58 6.98 6.97
N GLU A 39 11.18 6.65 5.83
CA GLU A 39 11.51 7.61 4.79
C GLU A 39 10.26 7.88 3.94
N THR A 40 9.73 9.10 4.02
CA THR A 40 8.55 9.50 3.24
C THR A 40 8.97 10.13 1.93
N HIS A 41 8.58 9.50 0.82
CA HIS A 41 8.75 10.07 -0.51
C HIS A 41 7.44 10.67 -0.99
N HIS A 42 7.48 11.96 -1.35
CA HIS A 42 6.30 12.64 -1.88
C HIS A 42 6.00 12.17 -3.30
N THR A 43 4.88 11.47 -3.49
CA THR A 43 4.37 11.15 -4.83
C THR A 43 3.56 12.34 -5.36
N PRO A 44 3.72 12.72 -6.64
CA PRO A 44 2.92 13.79 -7.23
C PRO A 44 1.43 13.39 -7.25
N GLU A 45 0.51 14.36 -7.15
CA GLU A 45 -0.94 14.12 -7.01
C GLU A 45 -1.54 13.24 -8.12
N HIS A 46 -0.98 13.30 -9.34
CA HIS A 46 -1.39 12.48 -10.48
C HIS A 46 -0.42 11.32 -10.78
N GLY A 47 0.44 10.96 -9.82
CA GLY A 47 1.47 9.93 -9.93
C GLY A 47 1.01 8.51 -9.60
N ALA A 48 -0.31 8.27 -9.44
CA ALA A 48 -0.85 6.96 -9.09
C ALA A 48 -0.42 5.84 -10.06
N TRP A 49 -0.15 6.19 -11.33
CA TRP A 49 0.37 5.25 -12.34
C TRP A 49 1.80 4.71 -12.06
N LEU A 50 2.53 5.29 -11.10
CA LEU A 50 3.80 4.79 -10.59
C LEU A 50 3.64 3.96 -9.30
N ASN A 51 2.41 3.64 -8.89
CA ASN A 51 2.18 2.88 -7.67
C ASN A 51 2.48 1.39 -7.89
N ILE A 52 3.59 0.93 -7.32
CA ILE A 52 3.99 -0.49 -7.32
C ILE A 52 2.86 -1.35 -6.74
N ALA A 53 2.22 -0.89 -5.66
CA ALA A 53 1.15 -1.65 -5.02
C ALA A 53 -0.06 -1.87 -5.96
N GLU A 54 -0.39 -0.89 -6.80
CA GLU A 54 -1.48 -1.02 -7.79
C GLU A 54 -1.12 -1.98 -8.93
N THR A 55 0.16 -1.97 -9.34
CA THR A 55 0.69 -2.90 -10.35
C THR A 55 0.66 -4.33 -9.84
N GLU A 56 1.12 -4.56 -8.62
CA GLU A 56 1.07 -5.88 -7.97
C GLU A 56 -0.37 -6.34 -7.74
N LEU A 57 -1.28 -5.46 -7.33
CA LEU A 57 -2.69 -5.80 -7.19
C LEU A 57 -3.33 -6.19 -8.52
N SER A 58 -2.97 -5.51 -9.60
CA SER A 58 -3.40 -5.86 -10.96
C SER A 58 -2.86 -7.22 -11.40
N ALA A 59 -1.60 -7.53 -11.08
CA ALA A 59 -0.99 -8.82 -11.35
C ALA A 59 -1.68 -9.94 -10.55
N LEU A 60 -1.86 -9.75 -9.24
CA LEU A 60 -2.59 -10.66 -8.36
C LEU A 60 -3.99 -10.95 -8.90
N THR A 61 -4.71 -9.91 -9.32
CA THR A 61 -6.07 -10.05 -9.83
C THR A 61 -6.10 -10.95 -11.07
N ARG A 62 -5.18 -10.74 -12.01
CA ARG A 62 -5.12 -11.49 -13.27
C ARG A 62 -4.56 -12.90 -13.12
N GLN A 63 -3.66 -13.12 -12.16
CA GLN A 63 -2.92 -14.38 -12.03
C GLN A 63 -3.54 -15.32 -10.98
N CYS A 64 -4.14 -14.77 -9.93
CA CYS A 64 -4.67 -15.56 -8.81
C CYS A 64 -6.20 -15.44 -8.69
N LEU A 65 -6.76 -14.25 -8.91
CA LEU A 65 -8.17 -13.94 -8.62
C LEU A 65 -9.10 -13.89 -9.84
N ASP A 66 -8.66 -14.36 -11.02
CA ASP A 66 -9.50 -14.44 -12.24
C ASP A 66 -10.56 -15.57 -12.18
N ARG A 67 -10.82 -16.07 -10.97
CA ARG A 67 -11.80 -17.12 -10.68
C ARG A 67 -12.46 -16.87 -9.34
N ARG A 68 -13.67 -17.40 -9.19
CA ARG A 68 -14.37 -17.38 -7.90
C ARG A 68 -13.75 -18.40 -6.95
N ILE A 69 -13.36 -17.95 -5.76
CA ILE A 69 -12.92 -18.80 -4.66
C ILE A 69 -13.98 -18.71 -3.56
N GLY A 70 -14.59 -19.84 -3.22
CA GLY A 70 -15.77 -19.89 -2.35
C GLY A 70 -15.46 -19.97 -0.86
N ASP A 71 -14.19 -20.18 -0.50
CA ASP A 71 -13.74 -20.44 0.86
C ASP A 71 -12.54 -19.56 1.22
N LEU A 72 -12.53 -19.05 2.46
CA LEU A 72 -11.51 -18.11 2.92
C LEU A 72 -10.15 -18.79 3.11
N ASP A 73 -10.13 -20.03 3.59
CA ASP A 73 -8.88 -20.77 3.80
C ASP A 73 -8.25 -21.16 2.45
N ALA A 74 -9.08 -21.56 1.49
CA ALA A 74 -8.66 -21.74 0.10
C ALA A 74 -8.09 -20.45 -0.50
N LEU A 75 -8.75 -19.29 -0.28
CA LEU A 75 -8.24 -17.99 -0.74
C LEU A 75 -6.87 -17.68 -0.13
N ASN A 76 -6.71 -17.82 1.18
CA ASN A 76 -5.45 -17.54 1.88
C ASN A 76 -4.30 -18.45 1.39
N THR A 77 -4.61 -19.71 1.11
CA THR A 77 -3.64 -20.68 0.58
C THR A 77 -3.15 -20.27 -0.81
N GLU A 78 -4.07 -19.89 -1.70
CA GLU A 78 -3.77 -19.43 -3.06
C GLU A 78 -2.99 -18.11 -3.05
N LEU A 79 -3.39 -17.15 -2.21
CA LEU A 79 -2.68 -15.89 -2.03
C LEU A 79 -1.25 -16.11 -1.54
N SER A 80 -1.07 -17.00 -0.56
CA SER A 80 0.25 -17.33 -0.01
C SER A 80 1.13 -18.04 -1.04
N ALA A 81 0.56 -18.97 -1.82
CA ALA A 81 1.28 -19.66 -2.89
C ALA A 81 1.71 -18.69 -3.99
N TRP A 82 0.81 -17.80 -4.43
CA TRP A 82 1.11 -16.76 -5.41
C TRP A 82 2.18 -15.79 -4.91
N GLN A 83 2.03 -15.28 -3.68
CA GLN A 83 3.00 -14.36 -3.06
C GLN A 83 4.39 -15.00 -2.97
N ASN A 84 4.48 -16.27 -2.56
CA ASN A 84 5.75 -16.98 -2.50
C ASN A 84 6.38 -17.14 -3.88
N ALA A 85 5.59 -17.45 -4.91
CA ALA A 85 6.09 -17.55 -6.28
C ALA A 85 6.60 -16.20 -6.79
N THR A 86 5.82 -15.12 -6.65
CA THR A 86 6.19 -13.76 -7.07
C THR A 86 7.43 -13.25 -6.33
N ASN A 87 7.49 -13.47 -5.01
CA ASN A 87 8.65 -13.11 -4.20
C ASN A 87 9.89 -13.94 -4.53
N THR A 88 9.74 -15.19 -4.95
CA THR A 88 10.89 -16.03 -5.36
C THR A 88 11.45 -15.57 -6.71
N ASP A 89 10.57 -15.16 -7.62
CA ASP A 89 10.95 -14.69 -8.96
C ASP A 89 11.68 -13.32 -8.92
N GLN A 90 11.59 -12.58 -7.79
CA GLN A 90 12.29 -11.31 -7.53
C GLN A 90 12.31 -10.37 -8.75
N ARG A 91 11.18 -10.28 -9.48
CA ARG A 91 11.06 -9.38 -10.62
C ARG A 91 10.99 -7.95 -10.08
N GLN A 92 12.16 -7.34 -9.89
CA GLN A 92 12.23 -5.90 -9.64
C GLN A 92 11.44 -5.19 -10.74
N VAL A 93 10.64 -4.19 -10.36
CA VAL A 93 9.94 -3.36 -11.32
C VAL A 93 11.00 -2.67 -12.18
N ASP A 94 11.10 -3.09 -13.44
CA ASP A 94 11.96 -2.44 -14.42
C ASP A 94 11.31 -1.12 -14.84
N TRP A 95 11.70 -0.05 -14.15
CA TRP A 95 11.23 1.29 -14.41
C TRP A 95 11.80 1.83 -15.72
N GLN A 96 11.16 1.48 -16.84
CA GLN A 96 11.54 2.00 -18.16
C GLN A 96 11.08 3.45 -18.41
N PHE A 97 10.39 4.06 -17.44
CA PHE A 97 9.80 5.37 -17.59
C PHE A 97 10.35 6.31 -16.51
N THR A 98 11.25 7.21 -16.92
CA THR A 98 11.91 8.11 -15.98
C THR A 98 11.02 9.31 -15.64
N THR A 99 11.30 9.98 -14.52
CA THR A 99 10.67 11.27 -14.18
C THR A 99 10.85 12.32 -15.28
N HIS A 100 11.96 12.25 -16.03
CA HIS A 100 12.20 13.14 -17.17
C HIS A 100 11.24 12.84 -18.33
N ASP A 101 11.09 11.57 -18.70
CA ASP A 101 10.17 11.13 -19.75
C ASP A 101 8.71 11.44 -19.41
N ALA A 102 8.35 11.29 -18.13
CA ALA A 102 7.03 11.64 -17.61
C ALA A 102 6.69 13.11 -17.83
N ARG A 103 7.63 14.01 -17.53
CA ARG A 103 7.42 15.46 -17.69
C ARG A 103 7.23 15.89 -19.15
N ILE A 104 7.81 15.14 -20.09
CA ILE A 104 7.66 15.41 -21.52
C ILE A 104 6.34 14.81 -22.04
N LYS A 105 6.10 13.52 -21.79
CA LYS A 105 4.95 12.79 -22.35
C LYS A 105 3.62 13.12 -21.66
N LEU A 106 3.64 13.42 -20.37
CA LEU A 106 2.45 13.70 -19.56
C LEU A 106 2.33 15.19 -19.20
N CYS A 107 2.96 16.08 -19.96
CA CYS A 107 2.98 17.52 -19.65
C CYS A 107 1.59 18.14 -19.52
N HIS A 108 0.60 17.59 -20.23
CA HIS A 108 -0.81 18.00 -20.16
C HIS A 108 -1.52 17.60 -18.85
N LEU A 109 -1.02 16.59 -18.13
CA LEU A 109 -1.56 16.14 -16.83
C LEU A 109 -0.91 16.87 -15.66
N TYR A 110 0.25 17.50 -15.86
CA TYR A 110 0.97 18.24 -14.83
C TYR A 110 0.96 19.73 -15.16
N PRO A 111 -0.03 20.50 -14.68
CA PRO A 111 -0.07 21.94 -14.90
C PRO A 111 1.18 22.60 -14.31
N LYS A 112 1.83 23.44 -15.12
CA LYS A 112 2.95 24.27 -14.66
C LYS A 112 2.37 25.42 -13.83
N HIS A 113 2.49 25.34 -12.51
CA HIS A 113 2.37 26.49 -11.64
C HIS A 113 3.68 27.26 -11.58
#